data_AF-A0A941Y4T5-F1
#
_entry.id   AF-A0A941Y4T5-F1
#
_cell.length_a   1.000
_cell.length_b   1.000
_cell.length_c   1.000
_cell.angle_alpha   90.00
_cell.angle_beta   90.00
_cell.angle_gamma   90.00
#
_symmetry.space_group_name_H-M   'P 1'
#
loop_
_entity.id
_entity.type
_entity.pdbx_description
1 polymer ?
#
loop_
_entity_poly.entity_id
_entity_poly.type
_entity_poly.pdbx_seq_one_letter_code
_entity_poly.pdbx_strand_id
1 'polypeptide(L)' 'MTTPDAHRTRTLELSATKAALWLTLTAVLALVLLYFIGMDQGATSVFGSNTYVHEFVHDARHLLGFPCH' A
#
# COMPACT_ATOMS: atom_id res chain seq x y z
N MET A 1 11.04 -10.93 -46.69
CA MET A 1 10.28 -11.75 -45.72
C MET A 1 11.00 -11.65 -44.37
N THR A 2 10.90 -10.47 -43.75
CA THR A 2 10.11 -10.19 -42.53
C THR A 2 10.72 -10.81 -41.27
N THR A 3 11.72 -10.12 -40.72
CA THR A 3 12.17 -10.28 -39.32
C THR A 3 11.77 -9.09 -38.39
N PRO A 4 10.54 -8.51 -38.44
CA PRO A 4 10.10 -7.53 -37.45
C PRO A 4 9.45 -8.16 -36.20
N ASP A 5 8.95 -9.40 -36.28
CA ASP A 5 8.13 -9.99 -35.21
C ASP A 5 8.92 -10.28 -33.93
N ALA A 6 10.14 -10.83 -34.04
CA ALA A 6 10.94 -11.18 -32.86
C ALA A 6 11.33 -9.97 -31.99
N HIS A 7 11.55 -8.80 -32.59
CA HIS A 7 11.87 -7.58 -31.85
C HIS A 7 10.62 -7.02 -31.15
N ARG A 8 9.48 -7.00 -31.85
CA ARG A 8 8.20 -6.53 -31.31
C ARG A 8 7.77 -7.38 -30.11
N THR A 9 7.86 -8.71 -30.20
CA THR A 9 7.54 -9.60 -29.07
C THR A 9 8.40 -9.31 -27.84
N ARG A 10 9.72 -9.15 -28.00
CA ARG A 10 10.62 -8.80 -26.88
C ARG A 10 10.30 -7.44 -26.25
N THR A 11 9.94 -6.44 -27.05
CA THR A 11 9.55 -5.12 -26.51
C THR A 11 8.25 -5.17 -25.73
N LEU A 12 7.27 -5.96 -26.18
CA LEU A 12 6.00 -6.17 -25.47
C LEU A 12 6.22 -6.92 -24.15
N GLU A 13 7.05 -7.97 -24.14
CA GLU A 13 7.40 -8.73 -22.94
C GLU A 13 8.11 -7.86 -21.89
N LEU A 14 9.09 -7.05 -22.31
CA LEU A 14 9.79 -6.13 -21.41
C LEU A 14 8.86 -5.04 -20.88
N SER A 15 7.99 -4.50 -21.74
CA SER A 15 6.98 -3.51 -21.36
C SER A 15 5.95 -4.09 -20.39
N ALA A 16 5.47 -5.31 -20.63
CA ALA A 16 4.51 -5.99 -19.78
C ALA A 16 5.12 -6.33 -18.42
N THR A 17 6.36 -6.83 -18.39
CA THR A 17 7.08 -7.12 -17.14
C THR A 17 7.31 -5.84 -16.34
N LYS A 18 7.74 -4.75 -16.98
CA LYS A 18 7.90 -3.44 -16.33
C LYS A 18 6.56 -2.93 -15.77
N ALA A 19 5.49 -3.03 -16.55
CA ALA A 19 4.16 -2.62 -16.10
C ALA A 19 3.68 -3.45 -14.91
N ALA A 20 3.83 -4.78 -14.97
CA ALA A 20 3.49 -5.68 -13.88
C ALA A 20 4.26 -5.33 -12.60
N LEU A 21 5.58 -5.12 -12.69
CA LEU A 21 6.40 -4.71 -11.54
C LEU A 21 5.91 -3.42 -10.90
N TRP A 22 5.64 -2.38 -11.70
CA TRP A 22 5.14 -1.10 -11.19
C TRP A 22 3.75 -1.21 -10.57
N LEU A 23 2.85 -1.97 -11.20
CA LEU A 23 1.50 -2.19 -10.68
C LEU A 23 1.55 -2.97 -9.37
N THR A 24 2.33 -4.05 -9.30
CA THR A 24 2.49 -4.84 -8.08
C THR A 24 3.10 -4.01 -6.96
N LEU A 25 4.16 -3.25 -7.23
CA LEU A 25 4.79 -2.40 -6.23
C LEU A 25 3.83 -1.33 -5.70
N THR A 26 3.09 -0.69 -6.61
CA THR A 26 2.08 0.32 -6.23
C THR A 26 0.94 -0.30 -5.43
N ALA A 27 0.46 -1.48 -5.82
CA ALA A 27 -0.60 -2.19 -5.11
C ALA A 27 -0.14 -2.58 -3.70
N VAL A 28 1.07 -3.13 -3.55
CA VAL A 28 1.64 -3.47 -2.25
C VAL A 28 1.79 -2.21 -1.39
N LEU A 29 2.31 -1.12 -1.95
CA LEU A 29 2.43 0.15 -1.22
C LEU A 29 1.06 0.67 -0.76
N ALA A 30 0.04 0.62 -1.63
CA ALA A 30 -1.31 1.00 -1.28
C ALA A 30 -1.88 0.14 -0.14
N LEU A 31 -1.67 -1.18 -0.18
CA LEU A 31 -2.10 -2.09 0.89
C LEU A 31 -1.38 -1.81 2.21
N VAL A 32 -0.08 -1.50 2.16
CA VAL A 32 0.69 -1.10 3.34
C VAL A 32 0.10 0.18 3.95
N LEU A 33 -0.18 1.20 3.13
CA LEU A 33 -0.80 2.44 3.61
C LEU A 33 -2.19 2.19 4.21
N LEU A 34 -3.01 1.38 3.54
CA LEU A 34 -4.34 1.00 4.05
C LEU A 34 -4.25 0.23 5.38
N TYR A 35 -3.24 -0.62 5.56
CA TYR A 35 -2.99 -1.30 6.82
C TYR A 35 -2.65 -0.31 7.95
N PHE A 36 -1.80 0.68 7.69
CA PHE A 36 -1.48 1.73 8.67
C PHE A 36 -2.71 2.58 9.04
N ILE A 37 -3.52 2.96 8.05
CA ILE A 37 -4.79 3.66 8.29
C ILE A 37 -5.73 2.77 9.14
N GLY A 38 -5.82 1.48 8.83
CA GLY A 38 -6.61 0.53 9.61
C GLY A 38 -6.13 0.41 11.07
N MET A 39 -4.82 0.34 11.29
CA MET A 39 -4.24 0.37 12.65
C MET A 39 -4.60 1.63 13.41
N ASP A 40 -4.49 2.80 12.77
CA ASP A 40 -4.83 4.10 13.37
C ASP A 40 -6.32 4.23 13.71
N GLN A 41 -7.19 3.46 13.05
CA GLN A 41 -8.62 3.38 13.34
C GLN A 41 -8.98 2.21 14.28
N GLY A 42 -8.00 1.46 14.78
CA GLY A 42 -8.23 0.33 15.70
C GLY A 42 -8.73 -0.95 15.02
N ALA A 43 -8.68 -1.05 13.69
CA ALA A 43 -9.14 -2.23 12.94
C ALA A 43 -8.22 -3.45 13.12
N THR A 44 -6.96 -3.23 13.51
CA THR A 44 -5.97 -4.30 13.73
C THR A 44 -5.12 -4.02 14.96
N SER A 45 -4.81 -5.06 15.73
CA SER A 45 -3.89 -4.98 16.86
C SER A 45 -2.55 -5.66 16.53
N VAL A 46 -1.45 -4.93 16.73
CA VAL A 46 -0.08 -5.43 16.51
C VAL A 46 0.47 -6.12 17.77
N PHE A 47 0.00 -5.74 18.96
CA PHE A 47 0.57 -6.16 20.24
C PHE A 47 -0.42 -6.96 21.09
N GLY A 48 -1.05 -7.98 20.50
CA GLY A 48 -1.95 -8.90 21.21
C GLY A 48 -3.41 -8.49 21.06
N SER A 49 -4.23 -8.65 22.11
CA SER A 49 -5.67 -8.41 22.04
C SER A 49 -6.11 -6.95 22.27
N ASN A 50 -5.17 -6.00 22.37
CA ASN A 50 -5.44 -4.59 22.72
C ASN A 50 -4.90 -3.61 21.68
N THR A 51 -5.62 -2.51 21.47
CA THR A 51 -5.33 -1.48 20.46
C THR A 51 -4.49 -0.32 21.01
N TYR A 52 -3.37 -0.61 21.69
CA TYR A 52 -2.52 0.42 22.32
C TYR A 52 -2.04 1.52 21.36
N VAL A 53 -1.71 1.14 20.12
CA VAL A 53 -1.25 2.10 19.11
C VAL A 53 -2.38 3.05 18.71
N HIS A 54 -3.58 2.54 18.51
CA HIS A 54 -4.76 3.35 18.21
C HIS A 54 -5.02 4.36 19.32
N GLU A 55 -5.06 3.93 20.57
CA GLU A 55 -5.32 4.81 21.71
C GLU A 55 -4.24 5.88 21.87
N PHE A 56 -2.96 5.51 21.73
CA PHE A 56 -1.85 6.46 21.80
C PHE A 56 -1.96 7.55 20.72
N VAL A 57 -2.21 7.18 19.46
CA VAL A 57 -2.31 8.15 18.36
C VAL A 57 -3.61 8.97 18.45
N HIS A 58 -4.70 8.32 18.83
CA HIS A 58 -5.98 8.96 19.09
C HIS A 58 -5.85 10.04 20.18
N ASP A 59 -5.17 9.75 21.29
CA ASP A 59 -4.94 10.71 22.38
C ASP A 59 -3.99 11.85 21.96
N ALA A 60 -2.95 11.55 21.19
CA ALA A 60 -2.06 12.57 20.64
C ALA A 60 -2.80 13.56 19.74
N ARG A 61 -3.77 13.11 18.93
CA ARG A 61 -4.56 14.03 18.09
C ARG A 61 -5.50 14.90 18.92
N HIS A 62 -6.08 14.37 20.00
CA HIS A 62 -6.85 15.15 20.95
C HIS A 62 -6.00 16.20 21.65
N LEU A 63 -4.78 15.85 22.05
CA LEU A 63 -3.82 16.79 22.63
C LEU A 63 -3.49 17.93 21.65
N LEU A 64 -3.45 17.66 20.35
CA LEU A 64 -3.25 18.64 19.29
C LEU A 64 -4.54 19.40 18.88
N GLY A 65 -5.68 19.12 19.54
CA GLY A 65 -6.95 19.82 19.32
C GLY A 65 -7.74 19.34 18.10
N PHE A 66 -7.38 18.22 17.48
CA PHE A 66 -8.14 17.65 16.37
C PHE A 66 -9.43 16.98 16.89
N PRO A 67 -10.61 17.26 16.28
CA PRO A 67 -11.89 16.71 16.73
C PRO A 67 -12.06 15.23 16.34
N CYS A 68 -12.69 14.43 17.21
CA CYS A 68 -13.18 13.07 16.93
C CYS A 68 -14.68 12.96 16.70
N HIS A 69 -15.10 11.81 16.16
CA HIS A 69 -16.50 11.45 15.93
C HIS A 69 -16.97 10.55 17.07
#